data_AF-A0A6L3X8A5-F1
#
_entry.id   AF-A0A6L3X8A5-F1
#
_cell.length_a   1.000
_cell.length_b   1.000
_cell.length_c   1.000
_cell.angle_alpha   90.00
_cell.angle_beta   90.00
_cell.angle_gamma   90.00
#
_symmetry.space_group_name_H-M   'P 1'
#
loop_
_entity.id
_entity.type
_entity.pdbx_description
1 polymer ?
#
loop_
_entity_poly.entity_id
_entity_poly.type
_entity_poly.pdbx_seq_one_letter_code
_entity_poly.pdbx_strand_id
1 'polypeptide(L)'
;LQRNEEVRERWQNKIRYLLVDEYQDTNTSQYELVKLLVGQRARFTVVGDDDQSIYSWRGARPQNLVLLSKDFPTLQVIKLEQNYRSSERILKAANILIANNPHVFEKRLFSELGYGTELKVLSANNEEHEAERVTGELIAHHFVNKTEYKDYAILYRGNHQSRVFEKMLMQNRIPYKISGGTSFFSRPEIKDLLAYLRVLTNPDDDSAFLRIVNTPKREIGSA
;
A
#
# COMPACT_ATOMS: atom_id res chain seq x y z
N LEU A 1 9.60 -25.05 4.81
CA LEU A 1 8.67 -25.73 3.87
C LEU A 1 9.41 -26.47 2.75
N GLN A 2 10.45 -25.91 2.13
CA GLN A 2 11.26 -26.67 1.15
C GLN A 2 12.02 -27.85 1.78
N ARG A 3 12.61 -27.64 2.96
CA ARG A 3 13.47 -28.63 3.65
C ARG A 3 12.77 -29.54 4.65
N ASN A 4 11.49 -29.31 4.93
CA ASN A 4 10.73 -30.09 5.91
C ASN A 4 9.35 -30.36 5.33
N GLU A 5 9.18 -31.59 4.85
CA GLU A 5 7.99 -32.08 4.17
C GLU A 5 6.81 -32.23 5.12
N GLU A 6 7.01 -32.80 6.31
CA GLU A 6 5.96 -32.96 7.33
C GLU A 6 5.28 -31.63 7.67
N VAL A 7 6.08 -30.57 7.88
CA VAL A 7 5.56 -29.23 8.12
C VAL A 7 4.82 -28.69 6.88
N ARG A 8 5.33 -28.94 5.67
CA ARG A 8 4.68 -28.52 4.42
C ARG A 8 3.33 -29.18 4.24
N GLU A 9 3.24 -30.50 4.41
CA GLU A 9 2.00 -31.25 4.30
C GLU A 9 0.98 -30.82 5.34
N ARG A 10 1.42 -30.59 6.59
CA ARG A 10 0.55 -30.05 7.65
C ARG A 10 -0.10 -28.73 7.23
N TRP A 11 0.67 -27.81 6.64
CA TRP A 11 0.14 -26.53 6.15
C TRP A 11 -0.76 -26.71 4.91
N GLN A 12 -0.37 -27.53 3.95
CA GLN A 12 -1.19 -27.84 2.76
C GLN A 12 -2.53 -28.51 3.12
N ASN A 13 -2.58 -29.29 4.20
CA ASN A 13 -3.81 -29.91 4.68
C ASN A 13 -4.71 -28.94 5.46
N LYS A 14 -4.10 -27.95 6.13
CA LYS A 14 -4.81 -26.86 6.82
C LYS A 14 -5.35 -25.84 5.82
N ILE A 15 -4.54 -25.43 4.85
CA ILE A 15 -4.87 -24.42 3.83
C ILE A 15 -5.29 -25.17 2.57
N ARG A 16 -6.57 -25.56 2.51
CA ARG A 16 -7.11 -26.31 1.37
C ARG A 16 -7.44 -25.44 0.15
N TYR A 17 -7.70 -24.16 0.40
CA TYR A 17 -7.95 -23.12 -0.59
C TYR A 17 -7.21 -21.87 -0.15
N LEU A 18 -6.43 -21.28 -1.05
CA LEU A 18 -5.66 -20.07 -0.77
C LEU A 18 -6.20 -18.90 -1.60
N LEU A 19 -6.49 -17.79 -0.95
CA LEU A 19 -6.83 -16.53 -1.60
C LEU A 19 -5.67 -15.55 -1.38
N VAL A 20 -5.18 -14.94 -2.45
CA VAL A 20 -4.12 -13.94 -2.37
C VAL A 20 -4.58 -12.69 -3.10
N ASP A 21 -4.64 -11.57 -2.37
CA ASP A 21 -4.96 -10.26 -2.92
C ASP A 21 -3.67 -9.46 -3.22
N GLU A 22 -3.78 -8.41 -4.01
CA GLU A 22 -2.68 -7.52 -4.42
C GLU A 22 -1.46 -8.28 -4.99
N TYR A 23 -1.73 -9.31 -5.82
CA TYR A 23 -0.69 -10.23 -6.26
C TYR A 23 0.40 -9.58 -7.12
N GLN A 24 0.10 -8.47 -7.79
CA GLN A 24 1.07 -7.70 -8.59
C GLN A 24 2.25 -7.19 -7.75
N ASP A 25 2.04 -6.99 -6.45
CA ASP A 25 3.05 -6.44 -5.53
C ASP A 25 3.86 -7.51 -4.80
N THR A 26 3.69 -8.78 -5.20
CA THR A 26 4.44 -9.89 -4.61
C THR A 26 5.89 -9.93 -5.07
N ASN A 27 6.79 -10.29 -4.15
CA ASN A 27 8.19 -10.60 -4.45
C ASN A 27 8.41 -12.11 -4.70
N THR A 28 9.61 -12.48 -5.16
CA THR A 28 9.96 -13.88 -5.47
C THR A 28 9.79 -14.82 -4.26
N SER A 29 10.09 -14.37 -3.04
CA SER A 29 9.95 -15.21 -1.85
C SER A 29 8.48 -15.48 -1.51
N GLN A 30 7.60 -14.49 -1.68
CA GLN A 30 6.16 -14.65 -1.51
C GLN A 30 5.58 -15.56 -2.58
N TYR A 31 6.02 -15.41 -3.84
CA TYR A 31 5.65 -16.28 -4.95
C TYR A 31 5.99 -17.75 -4.65
N GLU A 32 7.23 -18.03 -4.24
CA GLU A 32 7.68 -19.38 -3.91
C GLU A 32 6.95 -19.96 -2.68
N LEU A 33 6.62 -19.12 -1.69
CA LEU A 33 5.81 -19.54 -0.56
C LEU A 33 4.41 -19.98 -1.00
N VAL A 34 3.75 -19.20 -1.87
CA VAL A 34 2.44 -19.55 -2.43
C VAL A 34 2.52 -20.89 -3.15
N LYS A 35 3.52 -21.10 -4.02
CA LYS A 35 3.72 -22.39 -4.72
C LYS A 35 3.88 -23.57 -3.76
N LEU A 36 4.66 -23.40 -2.69
CA LEU A 36 4.85 -24.45 -1.68
C LEU A 36 3.57 -24.75 -0.89
N LEU A 37 2.73 -23.74 -0.63
CA LEU A 37 1.50 -23.88 0.12
C LEU A 37 0.35 -24.49 -0.70
N VAL A 38 0.27 -24.19 -2.00
CA VAL A 38 -0.78 -24.77 -2.86
C VAL A 38 -0.42 -26.18 -3.33
N GLY A 39 0.88 -26.46 -3.47
CA GLY A 39 1.41 -27.75 -3.92
C GLY A 39 0.78 -28.21 -5.24
N GLN A 40 0.72 -29.53 -5.44
CA GLN A 40 0.11 -30.11 -6.64
C GLN A 40 -1.41 -29.91 -6.72
N ARG A 41 -2.08 -29.61 -5.60
CA ARG A 41 -3.54 -29.39 -5.59
C ARG A 41 -3.91 -28.14 -6.37
N ALA A 42 -3.03 -27.14 -6.42
CA ALA A 42 -3.21 -25.87 -7.13
C ALA A 42 -4.57 -25.20 -6.85
N ARG A 43 -5.09 -25.34 -5.62
CA ARG A 43 -6.38 -24.76 -5.20
C ARG A 43 -6.17 -23.37 -4.63
N PHE A 44 -6.07 -22.39 -5.53
CA PHE A 44 -5.92 -21.01 -5.13
C PHE A 44 -6.61 -20.05 -6.10
N THR A 45 -6.87 -18.85 -5.61
CA THR A 45 -7.30 -17.72 -6.41
C THR A 45 -6.37 -16.56 -6.06
N VAL A 46 -5.80 -15.94 -7.09
CA VAL A 46 -5.10 -14.67 -6.93
C VAL A 46 -5.94 -13.56 -7.54
N VAL A 47 -5.89 -12.40 -6.91
CA VAL A 47 -6.44 -11.15 -7.44
C VAL A 47 -5.29 -10.17 -7.52
N GLY A 48 -5.22 -9.43 -8.62
CA GLY A 48 -4.20 -8.42 -8.83
C GLY A 48 -4.39 -7.69 -10.15
N ASP A 49 -3.71 -6.56 -10.26
CA ASP A 49 -3.75 -5.67 -11.42
C ASP A 49 -2.31 -5.29 -11.82
N ASP A 50 -1.87 -5.72 -13.00
CA ASP A 50 -0.52 -5.44 -13.51
C ASP A 50 -0.22 -3.95 -13.68
N ASP A 51 -1.24 -3.14 -13.95
CA ASP A 51 -1.13 -1.68 -14.10
C ASP A 51 -1.03 -0.95 -12.75
N GLN A 52 -1.30 -1.64 -11.63
CA GLN A 52 -1.26 -1.08 -10.27
C GLN A 52 -0.02 -1.47 -9.45
N SER A 53 0.95 -2.16 -10.05
CA SER A 53 2.20 -2.52 -9.35
C SER A 53 3.09 -1.30 -9.11
N ILE A 54 3.09 -0.79 -7.88
CA ILE A 54 3.87 0.39 -7.47
C ILE A 54 5.01 0.06 -6.48
N TYR A 55 5.16 -1.20 -6.07
CA TYR A 55 6.17 -1.63 -5.09
C TYR A 55 7.42 -2.29 -5.71
N SER A 56 7.74 -2.02 -6.98
CA SER A 56 8.93 -2.57 -7.65
C SER A 56 10.24 -2.30 -6.90
N TRP A 57 10.36 -1.13 -6.25
CA TRP A 57 11.48 -0.73 -5.39
C TRP A 57 11.65 -1.59 -4.13
N ARG A 58 10.60 -2.33 -3.71
CA ARG A 58 10.65 -3.33 -2.63
C ARG A 58 10.88 -4.76 -3.14
N GLY A 59 11.15 -4.91 -4.45
CA GLY A 59 11.36 -6.20 -5.09
C GLY A 59 10.08 -6.88 -5.60
N ALA A 60 8.95 -6.16 -5.66
CA ALA A 60 7.75 -6.65 -6.33
C ALA A 60 8.02 -6.88 -7.83
N ARG A 61 7.43 -7.94 -8.39
CA ARG A 61 7.62 -8.32 -9.79
C ARG A 61 6.27 -8.59 -10.45
N PRO A 62 5.74 -7.67 -11.29
CA PRO A 62 4.54 -7.92 -12.12
C PRO A 62 4.64 -9.20 -12.95
N GLN A 63 5.87 -9.60 -13.30
CA GLN A 63 6.15 -10.84 -14.00
C GLN A 63 5.65 -12.08 -13.25
N ASN A 64 5.42 -12.02 -11.95
CA ASN A 64 4.82 -13.11 -11.18
C ASN A 64 3.42 -13.47 -11.70
N LEU A 65 2.63 -12.50 -12.18
CA LEU A 65 1.34 -12.77 -12.81
C LEU A 65 1.50 -13.55 -14.13
N VAL A 66 2.53 -13.25 -14.91
CA VAL A 66 2.87 -13.99 -16.13
C VAL A 66 3.36 -15.39 -15.81
N LEU A 67 4.22 -15.51 -14.80
CA LEU A 67 4.78 -16.79 -14.36
C LEU A 67 3.69 -17.73 -13.82
N LEU A 68 2.66 -17.20 -13.15
CA LEU A 68 1.53 -18.01 -12.71
C LEU A 68 0.86 -18.76 -13.86
N SER A 69 0.67 -18.10 -15.00
CA SER A 69 0.05 -18.73 -16.18
C SER A 69 0.93 -19.83 -16.79
N LYS A 70 2.25 -19.76 -16.57
CA LYS A 70 3.22 -20.79 -17.01
C LYS A 70 3.31 -21.95 -16.02
N ASP A 71 3.40 -21.64 -14.73
CA ASP A 71 3.57 -22.62 -13.65
C ASP A 71 2.26 -23.36 -13.33
N PHE A 72 1.11 -22.75 -13.61
CA PHE A 72 -0.22 -23.35 -13.45
C PHE A 72 -1.02 -23.24 -14.76
N PRO A 73 -0.77 -24.13 -15.76
CA PRO A 73 -1.41 -24.05 -17.08
C PRO A 73 -2.94 -24.20 -17.08
N THR A 74 -3.51 -24.75 -16.00
CA THR A 74 -4.96 -24.92 -15.82
C THR A 74 -5.63 -23.69 -15.19
N LEU A 75 -4.88 -22.63 -14.92
CA LEU A 75 -5.38 -21.41 -14.30
C LEU A 75 -6.39 -20.73 -15.23
N GLN A 76 -7.58 -20.44 -14.70
CA GLN A 76 -8.59 -19.67 -15.41
C GLN A 76 -8.38 -18.19 -15.12
N VAL A 77 -8.16 -17.41 -16.18
CA VAL A 77 -8.02 -15.96 -16.08
C VAL A 77 -9.38 -15.31 -16.31
N ILE A 78 -9.88 -14.63 -15.28
CA ILE A 78 -11.14 -13.86 -15.34
C ILE A 78 -10.77 -12.38 -15.30
N LYS A 79 -11.16 -11.62 -16.31
CA LYS A 79 -10.94 -10.17 -16.38
C LYS A 79 -12.19 -9.46 -15.88
N LEU A 80 -12.03 -8.58 -14.88
CA LEU A 80 -13.09 -7.73 -14.36
C LEU A 80 -12.90 -6.32 -14.93
N GLU A 81 -13.70 -5.97 -15.93
CA GLU A 81 -13.53 -4.72 -16.68
C GLU A 81 -14.49 -3.61 -16.23
N GLN A 82 -15.56 -3.97 -15.51
CA GLN A 82 -16.49 -2.99 -14.98
C GLN A 82 -15.96 -2.34 -13.71
N ASN A 83 -15.79 -1.03 -13.75
CA ASN A 83 -15.41 -0.20 -12.62
C ASN A 83 -16.66 0.32 -11.89
N TYR A 84 -16.76 0.00 -10.61
CA TYR A 84 -17.87 0.40 -9.74
C TYR A 84 -17.54 1.58 -8.82
N ARG A 85 -16.35 2.20 -8.97
CA ARG A 85 -15.82 3.23 -8.05
C ARG A 85 -15.86 4.63 -8.65
N SER A 86 -15.52 4.77 -9.91
CA SER A 86 -15.22 6.04 -10.56
C SER A 86 -16.17 6.31 -11.71
N SER A 87 -16.49 7.59 -11.93
CA SER A 87 -17.26 8.03 -13.09
C SER A 87 -16.50 7.78 -14.39
N GLU A 88 -17.23 7.77 -15.51
CA GLU A 88 -16.65 7.53 -16.82
C GLU A 88 -15.56 8.55 -17.18
N ARG A 89 -15.69 9.83 -16.81
CA ARG A 89 -14.66 10.84 -17.10
C ARG A 89 -13.33 10.56 -16.38
N ILE A 90 -13.37 10.16 -15.10
CA ILE A 90 -12.15 9.77 -14.36
C ILE A 90 -11.53 8.53 -15.02
N LEU A 91 -12.35 7.52 -15.32
CA LEU A 91 -11.88 6.28 -15.88
C LEU A 91 -11.29 6.45 -17.29
N LYS A 92 -11.87 7.34 -18.10
CA LYS A 92 -11.35 7.70 -19.42
C LYS A 92 -9.97 8.33 -19.32
N ALA A 93 -9.75 9.25 -18.38
CA ALA A 93 -8.42 9.83 -18.16
C ALA A 93 -7.40 8.78 -17.73
N ALA A 94 -7.79 7.87 -16.81
CA ALA A 94 -6.94 6.77 -16.38
C ALA A 94 -6.58 5.81 -17.54
N ASN A 95 -7.56 5.42 -18.36
CA ASN A 95 -7.36 4.55 -19.53
C ASN A 95 -6.43 5.19 -20.57
N ILE A 96 -6.56 6.51 -20.83
CA ILE A 96 -5.68 7.24 -21.76
C ILE A 96 -4.24 7.27 -21.22
N LEU A 97 -4.08 7.52 -19.92
CA LEU A 97 -2.75 7.56 -19.30
C LEU A 97 -2.07 6.20 -19.37
N ILE A 98 -2.76 5.13 -18.94
CA ILE A 98 -2.17 3.80 -18.81
C ILE A 98 -1.86 3.16 -20.18
N ALA A 99 -2.58 3.52 -21.24
CA ALA A 99 -2.34 3.04 -22.61
C ALA A 99 -0.94 3.37 -23.18
N ASN A 100 -0.19 4.26 -22.52
CA ASN A 100 1.19 4.57 -22.90
C ASN A 100 2.21 3.54 -22.36
N ASN A 101 1.79 2.63 -21.48
CA ASN A 101 2.65 1.61 -20.90
C ASN A 101 2.55 0.28 -21.66
N PRO A 102 3.58 -0.58 -21.62
CA PRO A 102 3.46 -1.94 -22.12
C PRO A 102 2.50 -2.73 -21.23
N HIS A 103 1.50 -3.38 -21.83
CA HIS A 103 0.53 -4.19 -21.10
C HIS A 103 0.86 -5.67 -21.19
N VAL A 104 0.78 -6.35 -20.06
CA VAL A 104 0.83 -7.81 -20.02
C VAL A 104 -0.54 -8.39 -20.34
N PHE A 105 -1.59 -7.78 -19.79
CA PHE A 105 -2.97 -8.19 -20.03
C PHE A 105 -3.73 -7.05 -20.70
N GLU A 106 -4.24 -7.29 -21.91
CA GLU A 106 -5.16 -6.36 -22.53
C GLU A 106 -6.49 -6.36 -21.76
N LYS A 107 -6.88 -5.19 -21.25
CA LYS A 107 -8.15 -4.94 -20.57
C LYS A 107 -8.60 -3.51 -20.83
N ARG A 108 -9.91 -3.28 -20.88
CA ARG A 108 -10.46 -1.92 -21.00
C ARG A 108 -11.52 -1.69 -19.94
N LEU A 109 -11.20 -0.83 -18.99
CA LEU A 109 -12.13 -0.52 -17.91
C LEU A 109 -13.26 0.39 -18.40
N PHE A 110 -14.51 0.08 -18.04
CA PHE A 110 -15.68 0.93 -18.30
C PHE A 110 -16.49 1.18 -17.01
N SER A 111 -17.35 2.20 -16.98
CA SER A 111 -18.17 2.55 -15.82
C SER A 111 -19.61 2.85 -16.22
N GLU A 112 -20.56 2.50 -15.33
CA GLU A 112 -21.99 2.78 -15.49
C GLU A 112 -22.49 3.91 -14.58
N LEU A 113 -21.61 4.56 -13.81
CA LEU A 113 -21.94 5.63 -12.86
C LEU A 113 -22.25 6.99 -13.54
N GLY A 114 -22.38 7.02 -14.87
CA GLY A 114 -22.50 8.23 -15.68
C GLY A 114 -21.17 8.97 -15.88
N TYR A 115 -21.22 10.07 -16.65
CA TYR A 115 -19.99 10.75 -17.09
C TYR A 115 -19.25 11.47 -15.94
N GLY A 116 -19.97 12.01 -14.96
CA GLY A 116 -19.41 12.69 -13.79
C GLY A 116 -19.06 14.16 -14.00
N THR A 117 -18.33 14.75 -13.04
CA THR A 117 -17.90 16.16 -13.02
C THR A 117 -16.59 16.36 -13.78
N GLU A 118 -16.30 17.60 -14.23
CA GLU A 118 -15.08 17.91 -14.98
C GLU A 118 -13.84 17.83 -14.09
N LEU A 119 -12.74 17.31 -14.67
CA LEU A 119 -11.45 17.29 -14.01
C LEU A 119 -10.84 18.69 -14.04
N LYS A 120 -10.53 19.24 -12.88
CA LYS A 120 -9.87 20.54 -12.76
C LYS A 120 -8.34 20.34 -12.68
N VAL A 121 -7.60 21.12 -13.46
CA VAL A 121 -6.15 21.26 -13.32
C VAL A 121 -5.87 22.68 -12.83
N LEU A 122 -5.24 22.79 -11.66
CA LEU A 122 -4.90 24.06 -11.04
C LEU A 122 -3.41 24.30 -11.18
N SER A 123 -3.02 25.47 -11.69
CA SER A 123 -1.63 25.91 -11.72
C SER A 123 -1.36 26.88 -10.58
N ALA A 124 -0.26 26.72 -9.87
CA ALA A 124 0.15 27.62 -8.80
C ALA A 124 1.55 28.15 -9.06
N ASN A 125 1.86 29.30 -8.45
CA ASN A 125 3.16 29.96 -8.64
C ASN A 125 4.27 29.29 -7.81
N ASN A 126 3.90 28.63 -6.71
CA ASN A 126 4.78 27.90 -5.81
C ASN A 126 3.94 26.93 -4.94
N GLU A 127 4.61 26.14 -4.10
CA GLU A 127 3.97 25.14 -3.23
C GLU A 127 3.03 25.73 -2.16
N GLU A 128 3.33 26.92 -1.62
CA GLU A 128 2.43 27.58 -0.65
C GLU A 128 1.14 28.03 -1.33
N HIS A 129 1.24 28.61 -2.52
CA HIS A 129 0.09 29.01 -3.34
C HIS A 129 -0.71 27.79 -3.80
N GLU A 130 -0.07 26.65 -4.11
CA GLU A 130 -0.77 25.39 -4.43
C GLU A 130 -1.62 24.94 -3.23
N ALA A 131 -1.01 24.86 -2.04
CA ALA A 131 -1.69 24.43 -0.83
C ALA A 131 -2.86 25.36 -0.45
N GLU A 132 -2.67 26.67 -0.60
CA GLU A 132 -3.73 27.66 -0.40
C GLU A 132 -4.90 27.44 -1.37
N ARG A 133 -4.63 27.30 -2.67
CA ARG A 133 -5.66 27.07 -3.69
C ARG A 133 -6.42 25.76 -3.46
N VAL A 134 -5.72 24.67 -3.20
CA VAL A 134 -6.33 23.35 -2.95
C VAL A 134 -7.20 23.40 -1.69
N THR A 135 -6.71 24.02 -0.61
CA THR A 135 -7.48 24.17 0.63
C THR A 135 -8.71 25.05 0.42
N GLY A 136 -8.58 26.14 -0.33
CA GLY A 136 -9.71 27.02 -0.69
C GLY A 136 -10.79 26.31 -1.51
N GLU A 137 -10.41 25.56 -2.55
CA GLU A 137 -11.35 24.76 -3.35
C GLU A 137 -12.02 23.67 -2.51
N LEU A 138 -11.30 23.02 -1.60
CA LEU A 138 -11.84 22.03 -0.68
C LEU A 138 -12.89 22.67 0.25
N ILE A 139 -12.58 23.80 0.89
CA ILE A 139 -13.53 24.52 1.77
C ILE A 139 -14.78 24.93 0.98
N ALA A 140 -14.60 25.52 -0.20
CA ALA A 140 -15.70 25.94 -1.05
C ALA A 140 -16.59 24.76 -1.46
N HIS A 141 -15.98 23.65 -1.91
CA HIS A 141 -16.70 22.44 -2.28
C HIS A 141 -17.43 21.81 -1.10
N HIS A 142 -16.80 21.75 0.08
CA HIS A 142 -17.39 21.26 1.32
C HIS A 142 -18.62 22.08 1.72
N PHE A 143 -18.51 23.41 1.67
CA PHE A 143 -19.60 24.31 2.02
C PHE A 143 -20.79 24.21 1.05
N VAL A 144 -20.53 24.22 -0.25
CA VAL A 144 -21.57 24.18 -1.29
C VAL A 144 -22.30 22.83 -1.29
N ASN A 145 -21.57 21.72 -1.20
CA ASN A 145 -22.13 20.37 -1.34
C ASN A 145 -22.49 19.71 -0.01
N LYS A 146 -22.21 20.37 1.13
CA LYS A 146 -22.43 19.84 2.48
C LYS A 146 -21.84 18.44 2.69
N THR A 147 -20.68 18.16 2.10
CA THR A 147 -19.98 16.88 2.26
C THR A 147 -19.26 16.83 3.60
N GLU A 148 -18.63 15.71 3.94
CA GLU A 148 -17.81 15.60 5.16
C GLU A 148 -16.31 15.72 4.81
N TYR A 149 -15.48 16.21 5.74
CA TYR A 149 -14.04 16.31 5.50
C TYR A 149 -13.36 14.94 5.22
N LYS A 150 -13.98 13.85 5.67
CA LYS A 150 -13.50 12.47 5.41
C LYS A 150 -13.65 12.03 3.95
N ASP A 151 -14.45 12.75 3.16
CA ASP A 151 -14.69 12.46 1.74
C ASP A 151 -13.56 13.00 0.84
N TYR A 152 -12.59 13.72 1.43
CA TYR A 152 -11.47 14.33 0.72
C TYR A 152 -10.16 13.60 1.01
N ALA A 153 -9.34 13.45 -0.02
CA ALA A 153 -7.98 12.93 0.09
C ALA A 153 -7.03 13.83 -0.71
N ILE A 154 -5.88 14.16 -0.11
CA ILE A 154 -4.76 14.84 -0.78
C ILE A 154 -3.67 13.81 -0.99
N LEU A 155 -3.35 13.52 -2.25
CA LEU A 155 -2.32 12.55 -2.63
C LEU A 155 -1.10 13.30 -3.15
N TYR A 156 0.08 12.93 -2.66
CA TYR A 156 1.35 13.54 -3.01
C TYR A 156 2.42 12.47 -3.25
N ARG A 157 3.48 12.82 -3.98
CA ARG A 157 4.52 11.88 -4.41
C ARG A 157 5.53 11.58 -3.30
N GLY A 158 5.86 12.56 -2.47
CA GLY A 158 6.83 12.45 -1.38
C GLY A 158 6.35 13.08 -0.09
N ASN A 159 6.71 12.48 1.04
CA ASN A 159 6.23 12.92 2.37
C ASN A 159 6.60 14.36 2.73
N HIS A 160 7.68 14.91 2.18
CA HIS A 160 8.05 16.32 2.43
C HIS A 160 6.97 17.31 1.96
N GLN A 161 6.17 16.93 0.96
CA GLN A 161 5.09 17.76 0.42
C GLN A 161 3.93 17.91 1.41
N SER A 162 3.77 17.01 2.39
CA SER A 162 2.65 17.08 3.35
C SER A 162 2.69 18.36 4.19
N ARG A 163 3.90 18.82 4.53
CA ARG A 163 4.11 19.90 5.51
C ARG A 163 3.39 21.20 5.15
N VAL A 164 3.37 21.57 3.87
CA VAL A 164 2.74 22.81 3.41
C VAL A 164 1.21 22.70 3.49
N PHE A 165 0.66 21.54 3.12
CA PHE A 165 -0.77 21.26 3.28
C PHE A 165 -1.18 21.20 4.75
N GLU A 166 -0.41 20.53 5.61
CA GLU A 166 -0.68 20.48 7.06
C GLU A 166 -0.78 21.88 7.66
N LYS A 167 0.18 22.76 7.33
CA LYS A 167 0.17 24.16 7.77
C LYS A 167 -1.12 24.88 7.36
N MET A 168 -1.55 24.74 6.09
CA MET A 168 -2.78 25.37 5.59
C MET A 168 -4.05 24.78 6.21
N LEU A 169 -4.14 23.46 6.35
CA LEU A 169 -5.28 22.77 6.96
C LEU A 169 -5.42 23.15 8.44
N MET A 170 -4.30 23.20 9.19
CA MET A 170 -4.29 23.65 10.58
C MET A 170 -4.75 25.10 10.73
N GLN A 171 -4.25 26.02 9.90
CA GLN A 171 -4.64 27.43 9.93
C GLN A 171 -6.14 27.62 9.69
N ASN A 172 -6.73 26.83 8.78
CA ASN A 172 -8.16 26.85 8.48
C ASN A 172 -9.00 25.96 9.42
N ARG A 173 -8.39 25.36 10.46
CA ARG A 173 -9.05 24.46 11.44
C ARG A 173 -9.75 23.26 10.78
N ILE A 174 -9.20 22.75 9.69
CA ILE A 174 -9.73 21.58 8.98
C ILE A 174 -9.14 20.32 9.63
N PRO A 175 -9.98 19.36 10.06
CA PRO A 175 -9.49 18.10 10.59
C PRO A 175 -8.82 17.28 9.48
N TYR A 176 -7.63 16.77 9.76
CA TYR A 176 -6.87 15.96 8.81
C TYR A 176 -6.17 14.79 9.50
N LYS A 177 -5.82 13.77 8.71
CA LYS A 177 -5.05 12.61 9.15
C LYS A 177 -3.96 12.32 8.13
N ILE A 178 -2.73 12.17 8.60
CA ILE A 178 -1.60 11.80 7.76
C ILE A 178 -1.39 10.29 7.82
N SER A 179 -1.26 9.69 6.64
CA SER A 179 -0.80 8.31 6.49
C SER A 179 0.74 8.32 6.35
N GLY A 180 1.45 7.58 7.20
CA GLY A 180 2.91 7.47 7.11
C GLY A 180 3.71 8.58 7.83
N GLY A 181 3.08 9.33 8.75
CA GLY A 181 3.80 10.18 9.70
C GLY A 181 4.72 9.38 10.64
N THR A 182 5.36 10.04 11.61
CA THR A 182 6.19 9.34 12.61
C THR A 182 5.36 8.28 13.33
N SER A 183 5.68 7.00 13.07
CA SER A 183 4.99 5.88 13.69
C SER A 183 5.06 6.02 15.21
N PHE A 184 3.98 5.73 15.92
CA PHE A 184 3.98 5.68 17.38
C PHE A 184 5.11 4.79 17.92
N PHE A 185 5.33 3.63 17.27
CA PHE A 185 6.41 2.69 17.60
C PHE A 185 7.81 3.18 17.22
N SER A 186 7.91 4.29 16.49
CA SER A 186 9.20 4.90 16.15
C SER A 186 9.75 5.79 17.27
N ARG A 187 8.90 6.20 18.22
CA ARG A 187 9.27 7.10 19.32
C ARG A 187 10.32 6.46 20.24
N PRO A 188 11.34 7.21 20.69
CA PRO A 188 12.41 6.68 21.52
C PRO A 188 11.91 5.90 22.75
N GLU A 189 10.99 6.49 23.50
CA GLU A 189 10.44 5.93 24.73
C GLU A 189 9.69 4.60 24.49
N ILE A 190 8.98 4.48 23.36
CA ILE A 190 8.26 3.26 22.99
C ILE A 190 9.26 2.18 22.55
N LYS A 191 10.27 2.55 21.76
CA LYS A 191 11.32 1.62 21.33
C LYS A 191 12.14 1.09 22.52
N ASP A 192 12.38 1.93 23.53
CA ASP A 192 13.11 1.52 24.74
C ASP A 192 12.31 0.51 25.53
N LEU A 193 11.03 0.77 25.78
CA LEU A 193 10.14 -0.20 26.44
C LEU A 193 10.06 -1.52 25.65
N LEU A 194 9.91 -1.46 24.33
CA LEU A 194 9.89 -2.66 23.48
C LEU A 194 11.21 -3.43 23.53
N ALA A 195 12.35 -2.74 23.62
CA ALA A 195 13.64 -3.40 23.77
C ALA A 195 13.77 -4.12 25.12
N TYR A 196 13.24 -3.57 26.22
CA TYR A 196 13.13 -4.33 27.49
C TYR A 196 12.33 -5.61 27.32
N LEU A 197 11.15 -5.53 26.71
CA LEU A 197 10.29 -6.69 26.50
C LEU A 197 10.96 -7.73 25.59
N ARG A 198 11.71 -7.29 24.58
CA ARG A 198 12.49 -8.18 23.71
C ARG A 198 13.57 -8.93 24.47
N VAL A 199 14.34 -8.27 25.33
CA VAL A 199 15.37 -8.96 26.14
C VAL A 199 14.75 -9.91 27.16
N LEU A 200 13.61 -9.55 27.77
CA LEU A 200 12.88 -10.43 28.69
C LEU A 200 12.36 -11.70 28.01
N THR A 201 11.98 -11.62 26.73
CA THR A 201 11.42 -12.74 25.96
C THR A 201 12.48 -13.53 25.20
N ASN A 202 13.54 -12.85 24.74
CA ASN A 202 14.69 -13.42 24.06
C ASN A 202 15.98 -12.77 24.61
N PRO A 203 16.62 -13.39 25.62
CA PRO A 203 17.84 -12.86 26.23
C PRO A 203 19.02 -12.69 25.26
N ASP A 204 19.02 -13.41 24.13
CA ASP A 204 20.08 -13.36 23.10
C ASP A 204 19.90 -12.20 22.09
N ASP A 205 18.95 -11.29 22.32
CA ASP A 205 18.72 -10.13 21.46
C ASP A 205 19.69 -8.98 21.77
N ASP A 206 20.93 -9.11 21.31
CA ASP A 206 21.99 -8.10 21.49
C ASP A 206 21.58 -6.70 21.05
N SER A 207 20.80 -6.60 19.96
CA SER A 207 20.34 -5.32 19.41
C SER A 207 19.41 -4.58 20.39
N ALA A 208 18.53 -5.32 21.05
CA ALA A 208 17.65 -4.78 22.07
C ALA A 208 18.45 -4.47 23.34
N PHE A 209 19.34 -5.37 23.76
CA PHE A 209 20.17 -5.18 24.95
C PHE A 209 21.04 -3.92 24.85
N LEU A 210 21.82 -3.75 23.76
CA LEU A 210 22.67 -2.58 23.56
C LEU A 210 21.89 -1.26 23.57
N ARG A 211 20.63 -1.27 23.12
CA ARG A 211 19.76 -0.09 23.19
C ARG A 211 19.41 0.32 24.62
N ILE A 212 19.10 -0.66 25.48
CA ILE A 212 18.52 -0.40 26.81
C ILE A 212 19.47 -0.57 27.98
N VAL A 213 20.66 -1.14 27.76
CA VAL A 213 21.64 -1.43 28.82
C VAL A 213 21.94 -0.20 29.68
N ASN A 214 22.06 0.97 29.05
CA ASN A 214 22.32 2.24 29.73
C ASN A 214 21.12 3.23 29.69
N THR A 215 19.90 2.73 29.44
CA THR A 215 18.66 3.55 29.41
C THR A 215 17.60 2.95 30.35
N PRO A 216 17.37 3.46 31.57
CA PRO A 216 18.01 4.61 32.22
C PRO A 216 19.50 4.37 32.52
N LYS A 217 20.23 5.46 32.80
CA LYS A 217 21.67 5.44 33.02
C LYS A 217 22.03 4.51 34.17
N ARG A 218 22.94 3.56 33.90
CA ARG A 218 23.43 2.54 34.84
C ARG A 218 24.96 2.51 34.96
N GLU A 219 25.63 3.48 34.34
CA GLU A 219 27.10 3.59 34.33
C GLU A 219 27.79 2.41 33.64
N ILE A 220 27.16 1.86 32.60
CA ILE A 220 27.71 0.78 31.77
C ILE A 220 28.18 1.37 30.43
N GLY A 221 29.50 1.28 30.17
CA GLY A 221 30.13 1.76 28.93
C GLY A 221 30.58 3.24 28.96
N SER A 222 31.26 3.70 27.90
CA SER A 222 31.70 5.09 27.75
C SER A 222 30.50 6.03 27.57
N ALA A 223 30.56 7.20 28.21
CA ALA A 223 29.50 8.21 28.30
C ALA A 223 28.92 8.67 26.95
#